data_AF-A0A9D4YP33-F1
#
_entry.id   AF-A0A9D4YP33-F1
#
_cell.length_a   1.000
_cell.length_b   1.000
_cell.length_c   1.000
_cell.angle_alpha   90.00
_cell.angle_beta   90.00
_cell.angle_gamma   90.00
#
_symmetry.space_group_name_H-M   'P 1'
#
loop_
_entity.id
_entity.type
_entity.pdbx_description
1 polymer ?
#
loop_
_entity_poly.entity_id
_entity_poly.type
_entity_poly.pdbx_seq_one_letter_code
_entity_poly.pdbx_strand_id
1 'polypeptide(L)'
;MSKQLYADGYAHVSGKFSEHCDIFINESKCNTINRDLFELMDIHISPLEPPFNRPRDVLTTIWGATCHPWDIIVARSHFFAVSDGEWLVFDNMGAYTLVSASGFNGFGFPRVHYITSAACLRLVEFTVDTTRVRSGYGHLERTLEQRPL
;
A
#
# COMPACT_ATOMS: atom_id res chain seq x y z
N MET A 1 25.93 19.85 9.93
CA MET A 1 24.46 20.00 9.96
C MET A 1 23.87 18.65 10.33
N SER A 2 23.77 18.39 11.64
CA SER A 2 23.33 17.11 12.21
C SER A 2 21.83 17.15 12.49
N LYS A 3 21.17 16.05 12.12
CA LYS A 3 19.77 15.67 12.35
C LYS A 3 19.22 16.16 13.69
N GLN A 4 18.14 16.92 13.63
CA GLN A 4 17.24 17.22 14.72
C GLN A 4 15.86 16.68 14.29
N LEU A 5 15.68 15.36 14.37
CA LEU A 5 14.42 14.69 13.94
C LEU A 5 13.89 13.66 14.95
N TYR A 6 14.44 13.61 16.16
CA TYR A 6 13.96 12.70 17.23
C TYR A 6 13.74 13.39 18.57
N ALA A 7 13.64 14.71 18.59
CA ALA A 7 13.30 15.47 19.79
C ALA A 7 12.00 16.22 19.50
N ASP A 8 10.88 15.58 19.84
CA ASP A 8 9.67 16.17 20.42
C ASP A 8 8.57 15.09 20.41
N GLY A 9 8.73 14.13 21.34
CA GLY A 9 7.63 13.27 21.76
C GLY A 9 6.54 14.14 22.41
N TYR A 10 5.29 13.71 22.26
CA TYR A 10 4.05 14.37 22.71
C TYR A 10 3.52 15.47 21.78
N ALA A 11 2.67 15.07 20.83
CA ALA A 11 1.66 15.96 20.29
C ALA A 11 0.67 16.27 21.42
N HIS A 12 0.79 17.44 22.04
CA HIS A 12 -0.14 17.94 23.03
C HIS A 12 -1.44 18.35 22.33
N VAL A 13 -2.41 17.44 22.26
CA VAL A 13 -3.81 17.78 21.96
C VAL A 13 -4.66 17.27 23.12
N SER A 14 -5.11 18.20 23.96
CA SER A 14 -6.20 18.00 24.92
C SER A 14 -6.01 16.97 26.05
N GLY A 15 -4.77 16.71 26.50
CA GLY A 15 -4.53 15.97 27.75
C GLY A 15 -4.94 14.49 27.74
N LYS A 16 -5.27 13.92 26.57
CA LYS A 16 -5.38 12.47 26.38
C LYS A 16 -4.08 11.96 25.78
N PHE A 17 -3.37 11.11 26.52
CA PHE A 17 -2.33 10.28 25.94
C PHE A 17 -3.01 9.30 24.97
N SER A 18 -2.87 9.53 23.67
CA SER A 18 -3.13 8.47 22.69
C SER A 18 -1.89 7.58 22.68
N GLU A 19 -2.04 6.32 23.05
CA GLU A 19 -0.96 5.33 22.86
C GLU A 19 -0.55 5.33 21.39
N HIS A 20 0.74 5.46 21.15
CA HIS A 20 1.28 5.39 19.79
C HIS A 20 1.36 3.92 19.38
N CYS A 21 0.88 3.62 18.18
CA CYS A 21 0.82 2.27 17.64
C CYS A 21 1.72 2.14 16.41
N ASP A 22 2.48 1.04 16.34
CA ASP A 22 3.27 0.66 15.17
C ASP A 22 2.55 -0.47 14.43
N ILE A 23 2.29 -0.27 13.14
CA ILE A 23 1.70 -1.26 12.24
C ILE A 23 2.75 -1.63 11.19
N PHE A 24 2.93 -2.92 10.93
CA PHE A 24 3.81 -3.42 9.89
C PHE A 24 2.99 -4.06 8.77
N ILE A 25 3.18 -3.61 7.53
CA ILE A 25 2.49 -4.16 6.36
C ILE A 25 3.46 -4.97 5.50
N ASN A 26 2.91 -5.86 4.67
CA ASN A 26 3.65 -6.72 3.75
C ASN A 26 4.00 -6.03 2.40
N GLU A 27 4.09 -4.71 2.40
CA GLU A 27 4.43 -3.88 1.24
C GLU A 27 5.46 -2.81 1.65
N SER A 28 6.13 -2.14 0.71
CA SER A 28 7.29 -1.31 1.01
C SER A 28 7.51 -0.18 0.01
N LYS A 29 8.20 0.89 0.47
CA LYS A 29 8.74 1.98 -0.38
C LYS A 29 9.73 1.50 -1.45
N CYS A 30 10.27 0.29 -1.30
CA CYS A 30 11.17 -0.33 -2.27
C CYS A 30 10.45 -1.27 -3.25
N ASN A 31 9.13 -1.41 -3.14
CA ASN A 31 8.33 -2.29 -3.97
C ASN A 31 7.21 -1.49 -4.65
N THR A 32 5.93 -1.65 -4.33
CA THR A 32 4.88 -0.93 -5.09
C THR A 32 4.51 0.44 -4.53
N ILE A 33 4.95 0.77 -3.31
CA ILE A 33 4.84 2.13 -2.78
C ILE A 33 6.02 2.93 -3.30
N ASN A 34 5.76 3.95 -4.10
CA ASN A 34 6.85 4.73 -4.68
C ASN A 34 7.51 5.63 -3.62
N ARG A 35 8.80 5.42 -3.35
CA ARG A 35 9.54 6.20 -2.34
C ARG A 35 9.43 7.72 -2.52
N ASP A 36 9.54 8.20 -3.76
CA ASP A 36 9.74 9.61 -4.05
C ASP A 36 8.43 10.33 -4.41
N LEU A 37 7.44 9.57 -4.90
CA LEU A 37 6.17 10.12 -5.39
C LEU A 37 5.00 9.89 -4.45
N PHE A 38 5.07 8.92 -3.52
CA PHE A 38 3.91 8.54 -2.70
C PHE A 38 3.27 9.73 -1.96
N GLU A 39 4.09 10.66 -1.45
CA GLU A 39 3.61 11.86 -0.74
C GLU A 39 2.95 12.89 -1.68
N LEU A 40 3.19 12.80 -2.99
CA LEU A 40 2.59 13.65 -4.02
C LEU A 40 1.39 13.00 -4.71
N MET A 41 1.17 11.71 -4.48
CA MET A 41 0.06 10.96 -5.05
C MET A 41 -1.20 11.12 -4.21
N ASP A 42 -2.35 11.15 -4.87
CA ASP A 42 -3.67 11.18 -4.21
C ASP A 42 -4.06 9.78 -3.73
N ILE A 43 -3.36 9.27 -2.73
CA ILE A 43 -3.58 7.92 -2.17
C ILE A 43 -4.45 8.02 -0.92
N HIS A 44 -5.55 7.26 -0.91
CA HIS A 44 -6.37 7.05 0.26
C HIS A 44 -6.26 5.60 0.76
N ILE A 45 -6.01 5.49 2.07
CA ILE A 45 -5.87 4.20 2.75
C ILE A 45 -7.13 3.92 3.55
N SER A 46 -7.77 2.78 3.30
CA SER A 46 -9.01 2.36 3.96
C SER A 46 -8.99 0.87 4.35
N PRO A 47 -9.83 0.42 5.28
CA PRO A 47 -10.00 -1.00 5.54
C PRO A 47 -10.68 -1.69 4.35
N LEU A 48 -10.29 -2.94 4.07
CA LEU A 48 -10.98 -3.76 3.06
C LEU A 48 -12.40 -4.14 3.51
N GLU A 49 -12.59 -4.39 4.81
CA GLU A 49 -13.85 -4.84 5.39
C GLU A 49 -14.56 -3.71 6.16
N PRO A 50 -15.91 -3.65 6.12
CA PRO A 50 -16.68 -2.66 6.87
C PRO A 50 -16.38 -2.69 8.39
N PRO A 51 -16.51 -1.55 9.09
CA PRO A 51 -16.87 -0.24 8.55
C PRO A 51 -15.68 0.41 7.81
N PHE A 52 -15.94 1.01 6.64
CA PHE A 52 -14.91 1.68 5.82
C PHE A 52 -14.48 3.05 6.38
N ASN A 53 -15.43 3.75 7.00
CA ASN A 53 -15.22 5.08 7.59
C ASN A 53 -14.98 4.97 9.09
N ARG A 54 -13.87 4.34 9.48
CA ARG A 54 -13.46 4.26 10.89
C ARG A 54 -12.91 5.62 11.35
N PRO A 55 -13.15 6.01 12.62
CA PRO A 55 -12.53 7.21 13.17
C PRO A 55 -11.01 7.10 13.09
N ARG A 56 -10.36 8.20 12.74
CA ARG A 56 -8.88 8.30 12.70
C ARG A 56 -8.40 8.99 13.97
N ASP A 57 -8.49 8.30 15.10
CA ASP A 57 -8.18 8.83 16.43
C ASP A 57 -6.99 8.13 17.11
N VAL A 58 -6.37 7.15 16.45
CA VAL A 58 -5.17 6.44 16.93
C VAL A 58 -3.93 7.09 16.34
N LEU A 59 -2.93 7.41 17.17
CA LEU A 59 -1.67 7.93 16.68
C LEU A 59 -0.80 6.77 16.19
N THR A 60 -0.48 6.72 14.91
CA THR A 60 0.06 5.50 14.29
C THR A 60 1.24 5.79 13.36
N THR A 61 2.22 4.88 13.36
CA THR A 61 3.22 4.77 12.28
C THR A 61 2.96 3.48 11.50
N ILE A 62 2.89 3.57 10.17
CA ILE A 62 2.82 2.41 9.28
C ILE A 62 4.21 2.18 8.69
N TRP A 63 4.78 1.03 9.01
CA TRP A 63 6.07 0.53 8.55
C TRP A 63 5.88 -0.41 7.37
N GLY A 64 6.77 -0.30 6.39
CA GLY A 64 6.87 -1.27 5.32
C GLY A 64 7.63 -2.52 5.76
N ALA A 65 7.63 -3.53 4.88
CA ALA A 65 8.13 -4.86 5.20
C ALA A 65 9.66 -4.97 5.31
N THR A 66 10.42 -3.97 4.85
CA THR A 66 11.87 -4.11 4.75
C THR A 66 12.58 -3.76 6.05
N CYS A 67 13.82 -4.23 6.18
CA CYS A 67 14.70 -3.88 7.30
C CYS A 67 15.29 -2.46 7.14
N HIS A 68 14.85 -1.68 6.15
CA HIS A 68 15.39 -0.36 5.90
C HIS A 68 14.76 0.65 6.87
N PRO A 69 15.55 1.43 7.64
CA PRO A 69 15.02 2.29 8.70
C PRO A 69 14.14 3.44 8.19
N TRP A 70 14.16 3.73 6.89
CA TRP A 70 13.31 4.73 6.24
C TRP A 70 12.12 4.13 5.48
N ASP A 71 11.86 2.82 5.64
CA ASP A 71 10.67 2.18 5.10
C ASP A 71 9.44 2.50 5.96
N ILE A 72 9.17 3.79 6.12
CA ILE A 72 8.04 4.35 6.84
C ILE A 72 7.05 4.81 5.78
N ILE A 73 5.88 4.17 5.70
CA ILE A 73 4.82 4.48 4.73
C ILE A 73 4.02 5.69 5.20
N VAL A 74 3.56 5.65 6.46
CA VAL A 74 2.84 6.76 7.11
C VAL A 74 3.58 7.09 8.40
N ALA A 75 4.11 8.31 8.49
CA ALA A 75 4.87 8.75 9.64
C ALA A 75 3.95 9.39 10.70
N ARG A 76 3.77 8.72 11.84
CA ARG A 76 3.18 9.27 13.08
C ARG A 76 1.95 10.16 12.86
N SER A 77 0.94 9.63 12.19
CA SER A 77 -0.29 10.33 11.84
C SER A 77 -1.50 9.71 12.52
N HIS A 78 -2.57 10.49 12.66
CA HIS A 78 -3.86 9.97 13.11
C HIS A 78 -4.43 8.98 12.08
N PHE A 79 -4.66 7.75 12.51
CA PHE A 79 -5.11 6.63 11.70
C PHE A 79 -6.24 5.90 12.40
N PHE A 80 -6.96 5.06 11.64
CA PHE A 80 -7.97 4.21 12.25
C PHE A 80 -7.32 3.02 12.96
N ALA A 81 -8.02 2.47 13.95
CA ALA A 81 -7.57 1.25 14.62
C ALA A 81 -7.46 0.10 13.62
N VAL A 82 -6.31 -0.58 13.65
CA VAL A 82 -5.98 -1.73 12.79
C VAL A 82 -5.68 -2.95 13.66
N SER A 83 -6.21 -4.10 13.29
CA SER A 83 -5.98 -5.40 13.91
C SER A 83 -5.00 -6.23 13.09
N ASP A 84 -4.26 -7.11 13.77
CA ASP A 84 -3.40 -8.08 13.08
C ASP A 84 -4.20 -8.93 12.08
N GLY A 85 -3.63 -9.15 10.90
CA GLY A 85 -4.24 -9.93 9.83
C GLY A 85 -5.35 -9.24 9.03
N GLU A 86 -5.75 -8.00 9.35
CA GLU A 86 -6.70 -7.27 8.51
C GLU A 86 -6.04 -6.65 7.27
N TRP A 87 -6.85 -6.42 6.23
CA TRP A 87 -6.38 -5.86 4.96
C TRP A 87 -6.61 -4.36 4.87
N LEU A 88 -5.57 -3.66 4.39
CA LEU A 88 -5.63 -2.24 4.03
C LEU A 88 -5.68 -2.11 2.51
N VAL A 89 -6.57 -1.27 2.02
CA VAL A 89 -6.70 -0.90 0.61
C VAL A 89 -6.05 0.47 0.42
N PHE A 90 -5.10 0.52 -0.51
CA PHE A 90 -4.49 1.76 -1.01
C PHE A 90 -5.05 2.01 -2.41
N ASP A 91 -5.93 2.98 -2.57
CA ASP A 91 -6.50 3.34 -3.87
C ASP A 91 -5.56 4.25 -4.67
N ASN A 92 -5.87 4.47 -5.96
CA ASN A 92 -5.08 5.29 -6.88
C ASN A 92 -3.60 4.85 -7.08
N MET A 93 -3.29 3.58 -6.79
CA MET A 93 -1.96 2.99 -6.92
C MET A 93 -1.60 2.49 -8.34
N GLY A 94 -2.20 3.04 -9.39
CA GLY A 94 -2.02 2.55 -10.77
C GLY A 94 -0.82 3.13 -11.52
N ALA A 95 -0.39 4.35 -11.20
CA ALA A 95 0.66 5.08 -11.91
C ALA A 95 1.95 5.13 -11.09
N TYR A 96 3.09 4.85 -11.71
CA TYR A 96 4.43 4.95 -11.09
C TYR A 96 4.65 4.10 -9.82
N THR A 97 3.87 3.04 -9.64
CA THR A 97 3.94 2.10 -8.50
C THR A 97 4.69 0.82 -8.88
N LEU A 98 4.05 -0.10 -9.59
CA LEU A 98 4.62 -1.39 -9.97
C LEU A 98 5.89 -1.24 -10.82
N VAL A 99 6.00 -0.16 -11.60
CA VAL A 99 7.17 0.12 -12.45
C VAL A 99 8.43 0.46 -11.65
N SER A 100 8.32 0.84 -10.38
CA SER A 100 9.45 1.08 -9.49
C SER A 100 9.75 -0.09 -8.55
N ALA A 101 8.99 -1.18 -8.64
CA ALA A 101 9.17 -2.33 -7.77
C ALA A 101 10.52 -3.01 -8.00
N SER A 102 11.22 -3.36 -6.92
CA SER A 102 12.59 -3.91 -6.99
C SER A 102 12.74 -5.31 -6.40
N GLY A 103 11.78 -5.78 -5.61
CA GLY A 103 11.90 -7.01 -4.83
C GLY A 103 13.02 -6.97 -3.78
N PHE A 104 13.42 -5.77 -3.33
CA PHE A 104 14.40 -5.58 -2.27
C PHE A 104 14.08 -6.41 -1.02
N ASN A 105 15.10 -6.86 -0.29
CA ASN A 105 14.98 -7.83 0.82
C ASN A 105 14.33 -9.18 0.47
N GLY A 106 14.21 -9.51 -0.83
CA GLY A 106 13.64 -10.79 -1.27
C GLY A 106 12.11 -10.82 -1.21
N PHE A 107 11.46 -9.67 -1.04
CA PHE A 107 10.00 -9.58 -1.19
C PHE A 107 9.63 -9.79 -2.67
N GLY A 108 8.61 -10.61 -2.91
CA GLY A 108 8.09 -10.82 -4.26
C GLY A 108 7.34 -9.60 -4.78
N PHE A 109 7.10 -9.56 -6.08
CA PHE A 109 6.19 -8.60 -6.68
C PHE A 109 4.74 -8.99 -6.35
N PRO A 110 3.85 -8.02 -6.02
CA PRO A 110 2.46 -8.35 -5.78
C PRO A 110 1.81 -8.83 -7.07
N ARG A 111 0.87 -9.75 -6.91
CA ARG A 111 0.04 -10.28 -8.00
C ARG A 111 -0.86 -9.18 -8.54
N VAL A 112 -1.11 -9.20 -9.85
CA VAL A 112 -2.00 -8.23 -10.50
C VAL A 112 -3.15 -8.98 -11.13
N HIS A 113 -4.34 -8.76 -10.58
CA HIS A 113 -5.58 -9.32 -11.10
C HIS A 113 -6.31 -8.26 -11.91
N TYR A 114 -6.46 -8.49 -13.22
CA TYR A 114 -7.28 -7.63 -14.07
C TYR A 114 -8.76 -7.96 -13.85
N ILE A 115 -9.57 -6.94 -13.63
CA ILE A 115 -11.02 -7.07 -13.48
C ILE A 115 -11.68 -6.14 -14.49
N THR A 116 -12.69 -6.64 -15.19
CA THR A 116 -13.40 -5.85 -16.21
C THR A 116 -14.85 -6.27 -16.32
N SER A 117 -15.66 -5.45 -16.98
CA SER A 117 -17.05 -5.80 -17.30
C SER A 117 -17.10 -6.87 -18.40
N ALA A 118 -18.19 -7.64 -18.45
CA ALA A 118 -18.37 -8.66 -19.48
C ALA A 118 -18.25 -8.11 -20.92
N ALA A 119 -18.68 -6.86 -21.14
CA ALA A 119 -18.60 -6.20 -22.43
C ALA A 119 -17.15 -5.96 -22.90
N CYS A 120 -16.23 -5.74 -21.98
CA CYS A 120 -14.82 -5.46 -22.27
C CYS A 120 -13.92 -6.70 -22.19
N LEU A 121 -14.46 -7.87 -21.80
CA LEU A 121 -13.67 -9.07 -21.51
C LEU A 121 -12.71 -9.45 -22.65
N ARG A 122 -13.24 -9.64 -23.88
CA ARG A 122 -12.40 -10.04 -25.02
C ARG A 122 -11.31 -9.03 -25.36
N LEU A 123 -11.60 -7.74 -25.17
CA LEU A 123 -10.62 -6.68 -25.42
C LEU A 123 -9.51 -6.72 -24.37
N VAL A 124 -9.86 -6.85 -23.10
CA VAL A 124 -8.88 -6.97 -22.00
C VAL A 124 -8.05 -8.23 -22.14
N GLU A 125 -8.66 -9.38 -22.44
CA GLU A 125 -7.95 -10.64 -22.73
C GLU A 125 -6.93 -10.45 -23.86
N PHE A 126 -7.39 -9.93 -25.00
CA PHE A 126 -6.51 -9.65 -26.13
C PHE A 126 -5.36 -8.71 -25.76
N THR A 127 -5.65 -7.62 -25.04
CA THR A 127 -4.61 -6.68 -24.60
C THR A 127 -3.62 -7.37 -23.69
N VAL A 128 -4.05 -8.01 -22.61
CA VAL A 128 -3.13 -8.61 -21.64
C VAL A 128 -2.30 -9.73 -22.29
N ASP A 129 -2.88 -10.54 -23.17
CA ASP A 129 -2.16 -11.64 -23.83
C ASP A 129 -1.16 -11.16 -24.89
N THR A 130 -1.41 -10.02 -25.54
CA THR A 130 -0.53 -9.44 -26.57
C THR A 130 0.48 -8.43 -26.02
N THR A 131 0.27 -7.89 -24.83
CA THR A 131 1.18 -6.91 -24.23
C THR A 131 2.46 -7.60 -23.78
N ARG A 132 3.63 -7.11 -24.25
CA ARG A 132 4.94 -7.66 -23.86
C ARG A 132 5.32 -7.36 -22.41
N VAL A 133 4.71 -6.33 -21.82
CA VAL A 133 4.88 -5.97 -20.41
C VAL A 133 3.89 -6.81 -19.61
N ARG A 134 4.39 -7.90 -19.02
CA ARG A 134 3.60 -8.67 -18.06
C ARG A 134 3.67 -7.99 -16.70
N SER A 135 2.52 -7.79 -16.07
CA SER A 135 2.47 -7.43 -14.65
C SER A 135 3.22 -8.45 -13.79
N GLY A 136 3.79 -8.02 -12.67
CA GLY A 136 4.55 -8.91 -11.78
C GLY A 136 5.90 -9.37 -12.32
N TYR A 137 6.60 -8.55 -13.11
CA TYR A 137 7.99 -8.79 -13.56
C TYR A 137 8.25 -10.16 -14.20
N GLY A 138 7.26 -10.72 -14.90
CA GLY A 138 7.40 -11.98 -15.66
C GLY A 138 6.86 -13.23 -14.96
N HIS A 139 6.17 -13.12 -13.83
CA HIS A 139 5.39 -14.24 -13.29
C HIS A 139 4.24 -14.60 -14.23
N LEU A 140 4.15 -15.89 -14.59
CA LEU A 140 3.11 -16.43 -15.46
C LEU A 140 1.84 -16.67 -14.62
N GLU A 141 0.98 -15.66 -14.51
CA GLU A 141 -0.34 -15.82 -13.90
C GLU A 141 -1.40 -16.00 -14.97
N ARG A 142 -2.42 -16.84 -14.72
CA ARG A 142 -3.57 -16.94 -15.61
C ARG A 142 -4.23 -15.56 -15.70
N THR A 143 -4.32 -15.05 -16.92
CA THR A 143 -4.68 -13.67 -17.25
C THR A 143 -5.98 -13.20 -16.58
N LEU A 144 -7.00 -14.05 -16.47
CA LEU A 144 -8.30 -13.72 -15.88
C LEU A 144 -8.96 -14.98 -15.28
N GLU A 145 -9.43 -14.90 -14.05
CA GLU A 145 -10.35 -15.88 -13.48
C GLU A 145 -11.77 -15.32 -13.58
N GLN A 146 -12.65 -15.96 -14.36
CA GLN A 146 -14.08 -15.66 -14.30
C GLN A 146 -14.61 -16.09 -12.94
N ARG A 147 -14.91 -15.14 -12.07
CA ARG A 147 -15.69 -15.41 -10.87
C ARG A 147 -17.18 -15.41 -11.24
N PRO A 148 -17.92 -16.51 -11.04
CA PRO A 148 -19.38 -16.45 -11.13
C PRO A 148 -19.88 -15.47 -10.06
N LEU A 149 -20.85 -14.63 -10.46
CA LEU A 149 -21.61 -13.77 -9.55
C LEU A 149 -22.42 -14.60 -8.56
#